data_AF-A0A2S6FWY5-F1
#
_entry.id   AF-A0A2S6FWY5-F1
#
_cell.length_a   1.000
_cell.length_b   1.000
_cell.length_c   1.000
_cell.angle_alpha   90.00
_cell.angle_beta   90.00
_cell.angle_gamma   90.00
#
_symmetry.space_group_name_H-M   'P 1'
#
loop_
_entity.id
_entity.type
_entity.pdbx_description
1 polymer ?
#
loop_
_entity_poly.entity_id
_entity_poly.type
_entity_poly.pdbx_seq_one_letter_code
_entity_poly.pdbx_strand_id
1 'polypeptide(L)' 'MSEKDIEMMKKLIEEKRLKGLKKGVTQRAEKTTGEYRKANRSTKKTGGLFDK' A
#
# COMPACT_ATOMS: atom_id res chain seq x y z
N MET A 1 -12.83 -28.48 -14.27
CA MET A 1 -13.05 -27.04 -14.03
C MET A 1 -13.79 -26.48 -15.23
N SER A 2 -14.94 -25.84 -15.01
CA SER A 2 -15.68 -25.21 -16.10
C SER A 2 -15.06 -23.85 -16.46
N GLU A 3 -15.31 -23.34 -17.66
CA GLU A 3 -14.79 -22.04 -18.10
C GLU A 3 -15.22 -20.88 -17.19
N LYS A 4 -16.43 -20.97 -16.64
CA LYS A 4 -16.98 -20.00 -15.66
C LYS A 4 -16.16 -19.98 -14.37
N ASP A 5 -15.69 -21.15 -13.91
CA ASP A 5 -14.85 -21.24 -12.71
C ASP A 5 -13.49 -20.57 -12.95
N ILE A 6 -12.94 -20.74 -14.16
CA ILE A 6 -11.66 -20.14 -14.57
C ILE A 6 -11.78 -18.61 -14.64
N GLU A 7 -12.86 -18.09 -15.22
CA GLU A 7 -13.12 -16.65 -15.31
C GLU A 7 -13.30 -16.02 -13.92
N MET A 8 -14.07 -16.67 -13.05
CA MET A 8 -14.27 -16.23 -11.68
C MET A 8 -12.95 -16.22 -10.90
N MET A 9 -12.09 -17.24 -11.07
CA MET A 9 -10.77 -17.27 -10.45
C MET A 9 -9.87 -16.15 -10.96
N LYS A 10 -9.85 -15.88 -12.27
CA LYS A 10 -9.09 -14.74 -12.84
C LYS A 10 -9.53 -13.41 -12.21
N LYS A 11 -10.84 -13.20 -12.07
CA LYS A 11 -11.41 -11.99 -11.46
C LYS A 11 -11.02 -11.86 -9.98
N LEU A 12 -11.08 -12.96 -9.22
CA LEU A 12 -10.66 -12.98 -7.81
C LEU A 12 -9.17 -12.69 -7.63
N ILE A 13 -8.32 -13.18 -8.53
CA ILE A 13 -6.88 -12.91 -8.51
C ILE A 13 -6.61 -11.42 -8.75
N GLU A 14 -7.24 -10.82 -9.76
CA GLU A 14 -7.02 -9.40 -10.06
C GLU A 14 -7.54 -8.49 -8.94
N GLU A 15 -8.72 -8.79 -8.37
CA GLU A 15 -9.23 -8.05 -7.21
C GLU A 15 -8.29 -8.13 -6.00
N LYS A 16 -7.75 -9.32 -5.71
CA LYS A 16 -6.80 -9.52 -4.60
C LYS A 16 -5.49 -8.80 -4.86
N ARG A 17 -5.00 -8.79 -6.11
CA ARG A 17 -3.80 -8.06 -6.53
C ARG A 17 -3.98 -6.55 -6.31
N LEU A 18 -5.10 -5.99 -6.78
CA LEU A 18 -5.43 -4.57 -6.62
C LEU A 18 -5.63 -4.17 -5.15
N LYS A 19 -6.32 -5.02 -4.36
CA LYS A 19 -6.53 -4.80 -2.92
C LYS A 19 -5.20 -4.91 -2.15
N GLY A 20 -4.33 -5.84 -2.49
CA GLY A 20 -2.99 -5.99 -1.90
C GLY A 20 -2.05 -4.83 -2.24
N LEU A 21 -2.12 -4.31 -3.46
CA LEU A 21 -1.42 -3.07 -3.84
C LEU A 21 -1.87 -1.85 -3.01
N LYS A 22 -3.15 -1.81 -2.61
CA LYS A 22 -3.75 -0.69 -1.86
C LYS A 22 -3.65 -0.84 -0.34
N LYS A 23 -3.61 -2.06 0.19
CA LYS A 23 -3.54 -2.33 1.64
C LYS A 23 -2.12 -2.70 2.07
N GLY A 24 -1.41 -1.71 2.61
CA GLY A 24 -0.55 -1.98 3.76
C GLY A 24 0.92 -2.28 3.53
N VAL A 25 1.53 -1.82 2.43
CA VAL A 25 2.98 -1.52 2.54
C VAL A 25 3.07 -0.21 3.29
N THR A 26 3.83 -0.17 4.38
CA THR A 26 4.27 1.07 5.04
C THR A 26 4.89 1.94 3.94
N GLN A 27 4.10 2.86 3.39
CA GLN A 27 4.47 3.53 2.16
C GLN A 27 5.69 4.40 2.48
N ARG A 28 6.83 4.02 1.91
CA ARG A 28 8.05 4.83 1.99
C ARG A 28 7.84 6.09 1.17
N ALA A 29 8.56 7.15 1.54
CA ALA A 29 8.63 8.33 0.70
C ALA A 29 9.08 7.93 -0.70
N GLU A 30 8.40 8.47 -1.70
CA GLU A 30 8.69 8.20 -3.09
C GLU A 30 10.02 8.85 -3.49
N LYS A 31 10.78 8.19 -4.37
CA LYS A 31 12.12 8.61 -4.79
C LYS A 31 12.17 9.13 -6.23
N THR A 32 11.06 9.02 -6.95
CA THR A 32 10.91 9.38 -8.36
C THR A 32 10.30 10.78 -8.46
N THR A 33 10.88 11.63 -9.32
CA THR A 33 10.35 12.95 -9.63
C THR A 33 9.13 12.81 -10.54
N GLY A 34 7.92 12.95 -10.00
CA GLY A 34 6.68 12.90 -10.79
C GLY A 34 5.42 12.65 -9.95
N GLU A 35 5.54 11.95 -8.83
CA GLU A 35 4.46 11.73 -7.89
C GLU A 35 4.89 12.20 -6.48
N TYR A 36 3.97 12.83 -5.75
CA TYR A 36 4.25 13.34 -4.40
C TYR A 36 3.58 12.46 -3.35
N ARG A 37 4.38 11.65 -2.66
CA ARG A 37 3.92 10.85 -1.51
C ARG A 37 4.78 11.09 -0.28
N LYS A 38 4.19 11.74 0.74
CA LYS A 38 4.80 11.89 2.07
C LYS A 38 4.78 10.55 2.81
N ALA A 39 5.88 10.22 3.49
CA ALA A 39 5.90 9.08 4.40
C ALA A 39 4.92 9.30 5.57
N ASN A 40 4.30 8.21 6.04
CA ASN A 40 3.44 8.24 7.23
C ASN A 40 4.29 8.61 8.46
N ARG A 41 4.18 9.87 8.92
CA ARG A 41 4.77 10.30 10.19
C ARG A 41 3.81 9.95 11.31
N SER A 42 4.27 9.16 12.29
CA SER A 42 3.54 8.96 13.53
C SER A 42 3.43 10.32 14.23
N THR A 43 2.20 10.84 14.36
CA THR A 43 1.88 12.09 15.05
C THR A 43 2.16 12.05 16.55
N LYS A 44 2.57 10.88 17.09
CA LYS A 44 2.95 10.70 18.50
C LYS A 44 4.40 11.07 18.83
N LYS A 45 5.18 11.63 17.90
CA LYS A 45 6.56 12.11 18.15
C LYS A 45 6.58 13.60 18.49
N THR A 46 5.87 14.00 19.56
CA THR A 46 6.24 15.21 20.32
C THR A 46 7.30 14.78 21.32
N GLY A 47 8.55 15.22 21.13
CA GLY A 47 9.70 14.83 21.95
C GLY A 47 10.84 14.27 21.11
N GLY A 48 11.68 15.16 20.58
CA GLY A 48 12.99 14.78 20.03
C GLY A 48 13.92 14.26 21.15
N LEU A 49 14.98 13.55 20.77
CA LEU A 49 16.01 13.06 21.71
C LEU A 49 16.68 14.20 22.52
N PHE A 50 16.54 15.44 22.04
CA PHE A 50 17.05 16.67 22.65
C PHE A 50 15.93 17.55 23.25
N ASP A 51 14.67 17.10 23.30
CA ASP A 51 13.59 17.77 24.06
C ASP A 51 13.63 17.38 25.56
N LYS A 52 14.84 17.27 26.14
CA LYS A 52 15.08 17.00 27.55
C LYS A 52 16.00 18.06 28.15
#